data_AF-A0AAV8X5L2-F1
#
_entry.id   AF-A0AAV8X5L2-F1
#
_cell.length_a   1.000
_cell.length_b   1.000
_cell.length_c   1.000
_cell.angle_alpha   90.00
_cell.angle_beta   90.00
_cell.angle_gamma   90.00
#
_symmetry.space_group_name_H-M   'P 1'
#
loop_
_entity.id
_entity.type
_entity.pdbx_description
1 polymer ?
#
loop_
_entity_poly.entity_id
_entity_poly.type
_entity_poly.pdbx_seq_one_letter_code
_entity_poly.pdbx_strand_id
1 'polypeptide(L)'
;MDSDFHPISSKCFYGKRFKTLGEAMEEISSSNREPEIVIIPPEVDTQTDEEEFDDNDMNISNFPCDIPGEVKVQYSSDDEIPLSEVAARSQEVVESDNPDSNVPLSVPVYKKRKVLKSKERNKKEEPKWTKNYKDISMHGKTEGYKERLQKMIDDVKNDRPVQTFEILLDDEVIKLIVEQSNLYALQKNNHGFVVRHEEIKIFLGILLLSGYHKLPREPMYWGVDDDVCVPFVASSMSRNIFQEIKRYIHFADNTKLDKSDKMYKMRPLLNLLNKNFRQWGIFHQNLSIDEAMVKYFGHHSGKQFIKGKPVRFGFKDWMLCSSTGYCYNYDTYCGAKQKDSEMDDSLPLGSKVVLDMLQCTEEPSDHVVYFDNYFSSYDLLKTLRYEL
;
A
#
# COMPACT_ATOMS: atom_id res chain seq x y z
N MET A 1 43.02 -9.40 -47.90
CA MET A 1 42.32 -10.56 -47.35
C MET A 1 41.32 -9.99 -46.38
N ASP A 2 40.16 -9.63 -46.94
CA ASP A 2 39.05 -9.03 -46.22
C ASP A 2 38.47 -10.05 -45.23
N SER A 3 38.28 -9.63 -43.99
CA SER A 3 37.60 -10.41 -42.97
C SER A 3 36.09 -10.19 -43.12
N ASP A 4 35.39 -11.21 -43.60
CA ASP A 4 33.94 -11.24 -43.70
C ASP A 4 33.31 -11.07 -42.29
N PHE A 5 32.75 -9.89 -42.04
CA PHE A 5 31.80 -9.69 -40.94
C PHE A 5 30.43 -10.21 -41.40
N HIS A 6 29.98 -11.33 -40.85
CA HIS A 6 28.59 -11.73 -40.98
C HIS A 6 27.70 -10.84 -40.08
N PRO A 7 26.63 -10.24 -40.61
CA PRO A 7 25.66 -9.53 -39.81
C PRO A 7 24.91 -10.50 -38.88
N ILE A 8 24.69 -10.10 -37.63
CA ILE A 8 23.87 -10.84 -36.67
C ILE A 8 22.44 -10.86 -37.20
N SER A 9 21.96 -12.04 -37.59
CA SER A 9 20.54 -12.28 -37.93
C SER A 9 19.68 -12.00 -36.70
N SER A 10 18.89 -10.92 -36.75
CA SER A 10 17.87 -10.63 -35.75
C SER A 10 16.58 -11.31 -36.19
N LYS A 11 16.08 -12.28 -35.42
CA LYS A 11 14.72 -12.79 -35.59
C LYS A 11 13.73 -11.63 -35.48
N CYS A 12 12.90 -11.42 -36.51
CA CYS A 12 11.82 -10.45 -36.47
C CYS A 12 10.66 -11.05 -35.66
N PHE A 13 10.23 -10.33 -34.62
CA PHE A 13 9.05 -10.68 -33.83
C PHE A 13 7.93 -9.73 -34.20
N TYR A 14 6.78 -10.27 -34.59
CA TYR A 14 5.54 -9.51 -34.75
C TYR A 14 4.53 -9.98 -33.69
N GLY A 15 3.70 -9.06 -33.20
CA GLY A 15 2.81 -9.37 -32.08
C GLY A 15 1.79 -8.27 -31.78
N LYS A 16 0.72 -8.66 -31.09
CA LYS A 16 -0.35 -7.75 -30.60
C LYS A 16 -0.25 -7.58 -29.09
N ARG A 17 -0.75 -6.45 -28.59
CA ARG A 17 -0.85 -6.16 -27.15
C ARG A 17 -2.30 -6.24 -26.71
N PHE A 18 -2.52 -6.83 -25.54
CA PHE A 18 -3.83 -7.04 -24.94
C PHE A 18 -3.86 -6.47 -23.52
N LYS A 19 -5.04 -5.99 -23.11
CA LYS A 19 -5.22 -5.41 -21.76
C LYS A 19 -5.53 -6.49 -20.73
N THR A 20 -5.96 -7.67 -21.17
CA THR A 20 -6.25 -8.81 -20.29
C THR A 20 -5.67 -10.11 -20.85
N LEU A 21 -5.43 -11.08 -19.97
CA LEU A 21 -5.01 -12.42 -20.37
C LEU A 21 -6.10 -13.15 -21.18
N GLY A 22 -7.39 -12.87 -20.90
CA GLY A 22 -8.51 -13.44 -21.62
C GLY A 22 -8.51 -13.07 -23.11
N GLU A 23 -8.34 -11.79 -23.42
CA GLU A 23 -8.22 -11.30 -24.82
C GLU A 23 -7.01 -11.94 -25.55
N ALA A 24 -5.88 -12.08 -24.85
CA ALA A 24 -4.69 -12.72 -25.39
C ALA A 24 -4.91 -14.21 -25.67
N MET A 25 -5.64 -14.91 -24.79
CA MET A 25 -5.95 -16.33 -24.95
C MET A 25 -6.93 -16.60 -26.09
N GLU A 26 -7.89 -15.71 -26.33
CA GLU A 26 -8.79 -15.80 -27.50
C GLU A 26 -8.00 -15.71 -28.82
N GLU A 27 -7.08 -14.75 -28.94
CA GLU A 27 -6.22 -14.62 -30.13
C GLU A 27 -5.32 -15.87 -30.30
N ILE A 28 -4.72 -16.37 -29.22
CA ILE A 28 -3.87 -17.57 -29.26
C ILE A 28 -4.69 -18.79 -29.70
N SER A 29 -5.90 -18.96 -29.17
CA SER A 29 -6.77 -20.09 -29.52
C SER A 29 -7.21 -20.08 -31.00
N SER A 30 -7.17 -18.91 -31.64
CA SER A 30 -7.48 -18.73 -33.06
C SER A 30 -6.28 -18.92 -34.00
N SER A 31 -5.06 -19.07 -33.45
CA SER A 31 -3.80 -19.17 -34.20
C SER A 31 -3.17 -20.57 -34.08
N ASN A 32 -2.72 -21.14 -35.20
CA ASN A 32 -1.99 -22.43 -35.23
C ASN A 32 -0.47 -22.28 -35.00
N ARG A 33 0.01 -21.13 -34.47
CA ARG A 33 1.44 -20.84 -34.25
C ARG A 33 1.76 -20.90 -32.75
N GLU A 34 2.95 -21.39 -32.38
CA GLU A 34 3.41 -21.32 -30.99
C GLU A 34 3.70 -19.87 -30.59
N PRO A 35 3.00 -19.33 -29.57
CA PRO A 35 3.21 -17.96 -29.13
C PRO A 35 4.28 -17.87 -28.04
N GLU A 36 5.04 -16.78 -28.04
CA GLU A 36 5.80 -16.33 -26.87
C GLU A 36 5.00 -15.24 -26.14
N ILE A 37 4.66 -15.49 -24.88
CA ILE A 37 3.85 -14.57 -24.06
C ILE A 37 4.79 -13.75 -23.17
N VAL A 38 4.79 -12.44 -23.38
CA VAL A 38 5.55 -11.49 -22.56
C VAL A 38 4.59 -10.63 -21.75
N ILE A 39 4.72 -10.70 -20.44
CA ILE A 39 4.02 -9.81 -19.50
C ILE A 39 4.85 -8.54 -19.36
N ILE A 40 4.27 -7.41 -19.75
CA ILE A 40 4.91 -6.10 -19.59
C ILE A 40 4.35 -5.47 -18.31
N PRO A 41 5.17 -5.32 -17.25
CA PRO A 41 4.72 -4.64 -16.03
C PRO A 41 4.32 -3.19 -16.36
N PRO A 42 3.35 -2.60 -15.62
CA PRO A 42 2.97 -1.21 -15.80
C PRO A 42 4.18 -0.29 -15.59
N GLU A 43 4.17 0.88 -16.23
CA GLU A 43 5.18 1.91 -15.98
C GLU A 43 5.18 2.27 -14.49
N VAL A 44 6.30 1.99 -13.82
CA VAL A 44 6.51 2.29 -12.41
C VAL A 44 7.08 3.70 -12.29
N ASP A 45 6.48 4.51 -11.41
CA ASP A 45 7.10 5.76 -10.96
C ASP A 45 8.39 5.38 -10.20
N THR A 46 9.55 5.90 -10.63
CA THR A 46 10.87 5.32 -10.36
C THR A 46 11.44 5.54 -8.95
N GLN A 47 10.61 5.46 -7.90
CA GLN A 47 11.08 5.37 -6.52
C GLN A 47 10.21 4.39 -5.73
N THR A 48 10.36 3.11 -6.03
CA THR A 48 10.01 2.01 -5.13
C THR A 48 11.26 1.65 -4.34
N ASP A 49 11.14 1.51 -3.02
CA ASP A 49 12.24 1.10 -2.14
C ASP A 49 12.79 -0.26 -2.60
N GLU A 50 13.94 -0.26 -3.27
CA GLU A 50 14.71 -1.46 -3.53
C GLU A 50 15.44 -1.81 -2.23
N GLU A 51 14.85 -2.69 -1.41
CA GLU A 51 15.66 -3.44 -0.45
C GLU A 51 16.60 -4.35 -1.25
N GLU A 52 17.91 -4.17 -1.06
CA GLU A 52 18.93 -5.08 -1.59
C GLU A 52 18.72 -6.48 -0.99
N PHE A 53 18.13 -7.38 -1.77
CA PHE A 53 18.03 -8.81 -1.44
C PHE A 53 18.76 -9.64 -2.50
N ASP A 54 19.45 -10.69 -2.05
CA ASP A 54 20.15 -11.65 -2.90
C ASP A 54 19.13 -12.38 -3.81
N ASP A 55 19.25 -12.17 -5.12
CA ASP A 55 18.29 -12.64 -6.15
C ASP A 55 18.24 -14.18 -6.30
N ASN A 56 19.02 -14.93 -5.52
CA ASN A 56 19.19 -16.38 -5.67
C ASN A 56 18.08 -17.26 -5.07
N ASP A 57 17.11 -16.71 -4.33
CA ASP A 57 16.08 -17.50 -3.61
C ASP A 57 14.64 -17.34 -4.16
N MET A 58 14.51 -17.08 -5.47
CA MET A 58 13.22 -16.91 -6.14
C MET A 58 12.66 -18.26 -6.63
N ASN A 59 11.75 -18.85 -5.85
CA ASN A 59 10.92 -19.97 -6.30
C ASN A 59 9.70 -19.43 -7.09
N ILE A 60 9.80 -19.46 -8.43
CA ILE A 60 8.81 -18.92 -9.38
C ILE A 60 7.83 -20.02 -9.80
N SER A 61 6.85 -20.37 -8.96
CA SER A 61 5.90 -21.44 -9.33
C SER A 61 4.42 -21.12 -9.14
N ASN A 62 4.02 -19.92 -8.73
CA ASN A 62 2.60 -19.56 -8.64
C ASN A 62 2.35 -18.10 -9.07
N PHE A 63 2.07 -17.88 -10.35
CA PHE A 63 1.50 -16.61 -10.81
C PHE A 63 -0.03 -16.63 -10.76
N PRO A 64 -0.70 -15.60 -10.22
CA PRO A 64 -2.16 -15.42 -10.34
C PRO A 64 -2.60 -15.19 -11.79
N CYS A 65 -3.83 -15.56 -12.13
CA CYS A 65 -4.44 -15.31 -13.45
C CYS A 65 -4.71 -13.83 -13.78
N ASP A 66 -4.61 -12.94 -12.78
CA ASP A 66 -4.74 -11.49 -12.95
C ASP A 66 -3.36 -10.84 -12.88
N ILE A 67 -2.81 -10.53 -14.04
CA ILE A 67 -1.49 -9.94 -14.17
C ILE A 67 -1.64 -8.42 -14.27
N PRO A 68 -1.02 -7.62 -13.38
CA PRO A 68 -0.92 -6.18 -13.57
C PRO A 68 0.05 -5.90 -14.73
N GLY A 69 -0.44 -5.33 -15.84
CA GLY A 69 0.40 -5.01 -17.00
C GLY A 69 -0.32 -5.19 -18.33
N GLU A 70 0.40 -4.95 -19.44
CA GLU A 70 -0.05 -5.35 -20.79
C GLU A 70 0.49 -6.73 -21.12
N VAL A 71 -0.34 -7.59 -21.74
CA VAL A 71 0.10 -8.89 -22.25
C VAL A 71 0.48 -8.72 -23.72
N LYS A 72 1.74 -8.97 -24.08
CA LYS A 72 2.19 -8.99 -25.48
C LYS A 72 2.34 -10.43 -25.93
N VAL A 73 1.61 -10.80 -26.98
CA VAL A 73 1.75 -12.10 -27.65
C VAL A 73 2.61 -11.90 -28.87
N GLN A 74 3.74 -12.61 -28.97
CA GLN A 74 4.68 -12.54 -30.09
C GLN A 74 4.76 -13.89 -30.78
N TYR A 75 5.02 -13.85 -32.09
CA TYR A 75 5.27 -15.03 -32.89
C TYR A 75 6.60 -14.87 -33.62
N SER A 76 7.40 -15.93 -33.70
CA SER A 76 8.59 -15.97 -34.54
C SER A 76 8.19 -16.19 -36.00
N SER A 77 8.61 -15.31 -36.92
CA SER A 77 8.60 -15.65 -38.35
C SER A 77 9.88 -16.40 -38.71
N ASP A 78 9.75 -17.49 -39.46
CA ASP A 78 10.90 -18.17 -40.10
C ASP A 78 11.36 -17.47 -41.40
N ASP A 79 10.66 -16.41 -41.82
CA ASP A 79 11.00 -15.65 -43.04
C ASP A 79 11.99 -14.51 -42.73
N GLU A 80 13.17 -14.56 -43.36
CA GLU A 80 14.15 -13.47 -43.36
C GLU A 80 13.65 -12.30 -44.22
N ILE A 81 13.15 -11.24 -43.58
CA ILE A 81 12.71 -10.03 -44.27
C ILE A 81 13.70 -8.87 -44.01
N PRO A 82 14.14 -8.12 -45.05
CA PRO A 82 15.02 -6.96 -44.88
C PRO A 82 14.40 -5.87 -43.98
N LEU A 83 15.22 -5.23 -43.13
CA LEU A 83 14.81 -4.18 -42.18
C LEU A 83 14.02 -3.02 -42.81
N SER A 84 14.19 -2.77 -44.11
CA SER A 84 13.49 -1.72 -44.85
C SER A 84 12.00 -1.96 -45.04
N GLU A 85 11.53 -3.22 -45.04
CA GLU A 85 10.10 -3.54 -45.23
C GLU A 85 9.30 -3.55 -43.92
N VAL A 86 9.98 -3.69 -42.76
CA VAL A 86 9.35 -3.72 -41.43
C VAL A 86 8.71 -2.37 -41.07
N ALA A 87 9.31 -1.26 -41.51
CA ALA A 87 8.80 0.09 -41.27
C ALA A 87 7.52 0.40 -42.06
N ALA A 88 7.36 -0.19 -43.25
CA ALA A 88 6.23 0.11 -44.14
C ALA A 88 4.92 -0.61 -43.73
N ARG A 89 5.02 -1.80 -43.11
CA ARG A 89 3.83 -2.57 -42.67
C ARG A 89 3.22 -2.12 -41.35
N SER A 90 3.86 -1.19 -40.64
CA SER A 90 3.38 -0.68 -39.34
C SER A 90 2.37 0.49 -39.47
N GLN A 91 1.99 0.89 -40.69
CA GLN A 91 1.20 2.11 -40.95
C GLN A 91 -0.23 1.91 -41.46
N GLU A 92 -0.77 0.69 -41.57
CA GLU A 92 -2.21 0.52 -41.80
C GLU A 92 -2.97 0.40 -40.46
N VAL A 93 -3.29 1.55 -39.87
CA VAL A 93 -4.29 1.66 -38.79
C VAL A 93 -5.63 1.95 -39.45
N VAL A 94 -6.57 1.02 -39.28
CA VAL A 94 -7.99 1.23 -39.60
C VAL A 94 -8.54 2.27 -38.63
N GLU A 95 -9.05 3.37 -39.17
CA GLU A 95 -9.82 4.39 -38.46
C GLU A 95 -11.07 3.75 -37.85
N SER A 96 -11.23 3.89 -36.52
CA SER A 96 -12.53 3.74 -35.87
C SER A 96 -12.77 4.96 -34.98
N ASP A 97 -13.79 5.72 -35.32
CA ASP A 97 -14.21 6.95 -34.67
C ASP A 97 -14.63 6.73 -33.20
N ASN A 98 -13.87 7.29 -32.27
CA ASN A 98 -14.38 7.69 -30.96
C ASN A 98 -13.57 8.90 -30.43
N PRO A 99 -14.16 10.09 -30.27
CA PRO A 99 -13.40 11.30 -30.00
C PRO A 99 -13.20 11.51 -28.50
N ASP A 100 -12.18 10.86 -27.92
CA ASP A 100 -11.61 11.33 -26.63
C ASP A 100 -10.18 10.84 -26.35
N SER A 101 -9.37 10.69 -27.39
CA SER A 101 -7.94 10.36 -27.26
C SER A 101 -7.09 11.20 -28.22
N ASN A 102 -6.86 12.46 -27.87
CA ASN A 102 -5.82 13.27 -28.49
C ASN A 102 -4.95 13.89 -27.39
N VAL A 103 -3.91 13.16 -26.99
CA VAL A 103 -2.69 13.75 -26.42
C VAL A 103 -1.49 13.15 -27.16
N PRO A 104 -0.62 13.96 -27.80
CA PRO A 104 0.48 13.44 -28.58
C PRO A 104 1.51 12.69 -27.72
N LEU A 105 1.95 11.53 -28.22
CA LEU A 105 3.13 10.82 -27.73
C LEU A 105 4.38 11.70 -27.93
N SER A 106 4.92 12.26 -26.85
CA SER A 106 6.28 12.79 -26.87
C SER A 106 7.27 11.63 -27.06
N VAL A 107 7.97 11.65 -28.18
CA VAL A 107 9.07 10.75 -28.53
C VAL A 107 10.08 10.66 -27.35
N PRO A 108 10.52 9.47 -26.93
CA PRO A 108 11.59 9.35 -25.95
C PRO A 108 12.90 9.78 -26.60
N VAL A 109 13.26 11.06 -26.43
CA VAL A 109 14.63 11.51 -26.63
C VAL A 109 15.44 10.91 -25.48
N TYR A 110 16.17 9.84 -25.76
CA TYR A 110 17.27 9.38 -24.90
C TYR A 110 18.31 10.50 -24.79
N LYS A 111 18.10 11.45 -23.87
CA LYS A 111 19.17 12.32 -23.41
C LYS A 111 20.13 11.42 -22.63
N LYS A 112 21.26 11.08 -23.25
CA LYS A 112 22.45 10.59 -22.53
C LYS A 112 22.61 11.47 -21.29
N ARG A 113 22.56 10.83 -20.13
CA ARG A 113 22.82 11.43 -18.81
C ARG A 113 24.08 12.29 -18.93
N LYS A 114 23.95 13.62 -18.88
CA LYS A 114 25.11 14.47 -18.64
C LYS A 114 25.58 14.11 -17.24
N VAL A 115 26.74 13.47 -17.15
CA VAL A 115 27.49 13.36 -15.90
C VAL A 115 27.72 14.80 -15.43
N LEU A 116 26.90 15.25 -14.47
CA LEU A 116 27.13 16.50 -13.78
C LEU A 116 28.47 16.32 -13.05
N LYS A 117 29.50 17.03 -13.50
CA LYS A 117 30.72 17.19 -12.72
C LYS A 117 30.31 17.69 -11.34
N SER A 118 30.62 16.91 -10.32
CA SER A 118 30.43 17.26 -8.92
C SER A 118 31.02 18.65 -8.68
N LYS A 119 30.16 19.62 -8.35
CA LYS A 119 30.64 20.84 -7.70
C LYS A 119 31.35 20.41 -6.43
N GLU A 120 32.61 20.82 -6.27
CA GLU A 120 33.34 20.66 -5.01
C GLU A 120 32.49 21.25 -3.88
N ARG A 121 31.82 20.36 -3.14
CA ARG A 121 31.26 20.72 -1.84
C ARG A 121 32.45 20.99 -0.96
N ASN A 122 32.50 22.19 -0.36
CA ASN A 122 33.40 22.49 0.74
C ASN A 122 33.44 21.27 1.66
N LYS A 123 34.63 20.69 1.85
CA LYS A 123 34.87 19.54 2.75
C LYS A 123 34.43 19.94 4.17
N LYS A 124 33.15 19.77 4.48
CA LYS A 124 32.73 19.50 5.86
C LYS A 124 33.41 18.17 6.18
N GLU A 125 34.21 18.16 7.25
CA GLU A 125 34.85 16.94 7.72
C GLU A 125 33.80 15.84 7.83
N GLU A 126 33.99 14.75 7.08
CA GLU A 126 33.10 13.60 7.17
C GLU A 126 33.22 13.02 8.59
N PRO A 127 32.09 12.78 9.28
CA PRO A 127 32.11 12.22 10.62
C PRO A 127 32.84 10.88 10.60
N LYS A 128 33.92 10.78 11.39
CA LYS A 128 34.68 9.53 11.54
C LYS A 128 34.04 8.69 12.64
N TRP A 129 33.59 7.50 12.26
CA TRP A 129 33.17 6.49 13.23
C TRP A 129 34.33 6.15 14.17
N THR A 130 34.07 6.20 15.47
CA THR A 130 35.03 5.76 16.49
C THR A 130 34.42 4.63 17.29
N LYS A 131 35.22 3.66 17.71
CA LYS A 131 34.79 2.54 18.57
C LYS A 131 34.57 2.96 20.03
N ASN A 132 34.59 4.26 20.33
CA ASN A 132 34.28 4.78 21.66
C ASN A 132 32.77 4.82 21.83
N TYR A 133 32.19 3.67 22.14
CA TYR A 133 30.81 3.59 22.63
C TYR A 133 30.78 4.26 24.00
N LYS A 134 30.29 5.50 24.06
CA LYS A 134 29.80 6.03 25.33
C LYS A 134 28.48 5.32 25.59
N ASP A 135 28.37 4.65 26.73
CA ASP A 135 27.11 4.12 27.19
C ASP A 135 26.15 5.32 27.37
N ILE A 136 25.19 5.45 26.46
CA ILE A 136 24.12 6.45 26.56
C ILE A 136 23.06 5.82 27.45
N SER A 137 23.45 5.52 28.69
CA SER A 137 22.53 5.00 29.69
C SER A 137 21.43 6.05 29.87
N MET A 138 20.19 5.67 29.62
CA MET A 138 19.05 6.56 29.78
C MET A 138 19.09 7.29 31.12
N HIS A 139 19.06 8.61 31.08
CA HIS A 139 18.87 9.43 32.27
C HIS A 139 17.38 9.61 32.51
N GLY A 140 16.72 8.51 32.89
CA GLY A 140 15.29 8.52 33.21
C GLY A 140 14.65 7.16 32.96
N LYS A 141 14.29 6.45 34.02
CA LYS A 141 13.23 5.44 33.94
C LYS A 141 11.94 6.16 34.29
N THR A 142 11.03 6.28 33.35
CA THR A 142 9.68 6.73 33.66
C THR A 142 8.94 5.63 34.38
N GLU A 143 8.91 5.71 35.71
CA GLU A 143 8.04 4.84 36.53
C GLU A 143 6.54 5.13 36.25
N GLY A 144 6.22 6.32 35.74
CA GLY A 144 4.86 6.73 35.35
C GLY A 144 4.23 5.82 34.29
N TYR A 145 5.00 5.13 33.44
CA TYR A 145 4.45 4.12 32.53
C TYR A 145 3.75 3.00 33.30
N LYS A 146 4.40 2.47 34.35
CA LYS A 146 3.86 1.33 35.12
C LYS A 146 2.59 1.74 35.87
N GLU A 147 2.56 2.94 36.42
CA GLU A 147 1.39 3.48 37.10
C GLU A 147 0.22 3.68 36.14
N ARG A 148 0.46 4.28 34.96
CA ARG A 148 -0.56 4.43 33.92
C ARG A 148 -1.06 3.06 33.42
N LEU A 149 -0.16 2.10 33.22
CA LEU A 149 -0.51 0.75 32.80
C LEU A 149 -1.38 0.05 33.82
N GLN A 150 -0.98 0.11 35.10
CA GLN A 150 -1.74 -0.48 36.17
C GLN A 150 -3.13 0.16 36.28
N LYS A 151 -3.21 1.48 36.17
CA LYS A 151 -4.49 2.20 36.16
C LYS A 151 -5.39 1.74 35.01
N MET A 152 -4.88 1.65 33.78
CA MET A 152 -5.67 1.17 32.64
C MET A 152 -6.12 -0.27 32.82
N ILE A 153 -5.23 -1.16 33.30
CA ILE A 153 -5.60 -2.54 33.65
C ILE A 153 -6.74 -2.52 34.67
N ASP A 154 -6.65 -1.69 35.71
CA ASP A 154 -7.68 -1.57 36.74
C ASP A 154 -9.01 -1.00 36.20
N ASP A 155 -8.95 -0.09 35.24
CA ASP A 155 -10.12 0.51 34.58
C ASP A 155 -10.84 -0.54 33.70
N VAL A 156 -10.11 -1.42 33.01
CA VAL A 156 -10.69 -2.41 32.06
C VAL A 156 -10.78 -3.85 32.60
N LYS A 157 -10.27 -4.16 33.80
CA LYS A 157 -10.19 -5.56 34.31
C LYS A 157 -11.52 -6.30 34.39
N ASN A 158 -12.63 -5.56 34.52
CA ASN A 158 -13.97 -6.12 34.63
C ASN A 158 -14.75 -6.03 33.31
N ASP A 159 -14.13 -5.47 32.26
CA ASP A 159 -14.76 -5.35 30.96
C ASP A 159 -14.77 -6.69 30.24
N ARG A 160 -15.87 -6.94 29.51
CA ARG A 160 -15.89 -8.00 28.52
C ARG A 160 -15.00 -7.60 27.34
N PRO A 161 -14.39 -8.54 26.60
CA PRO A 161 -13.54 -8.22 25.45
C PRO A 161 -14.19 -7.26 24.43
N VAL A 162 -15.51 -7.35 24.24
CA VAL A 162 -16.26 -6.43 23.37
C VAL A 162 -16.23 -4.98 23.87
N GLN A 163 -16.32 -4.75 25.17
CA GLN A 163 -16.28 -3.41 25.74
C GLN A 163 -14.89 -2.78 25.52
N THR A 164 -13.82 -3.56 25.73
CA THR A 164 -12.45 -3.11 25.44
C THR A 164 -12.26 -2.84 23.94
N PHE A 165 -12.86 -3.63 23.05
CA PHE A 165 -12.80 -3.38 21.62
C PHE A 165 -13.56 -2.10 21.22
N GLU A 166 -14.72 -1.85 21.83
CA GLU A 166 -15.55 -0.66 21.62
C GLU A 166 -14.92 0.62 22.18
N ILE A 167 -13.83 0.54 22.95
CA ILE A 167 -13.00 1.70 23.29
C ILE A 167 -12.23 2.22 22.05
N LEU A 168 -11.80 1.30 21.18
CA LEU A 168 -11.03 1.63 19.97
C LEU A 168 -11.96 1.95 18.79
N LEU A 169 -13.00 1.14 18.60
CA LEU A 169 -14.09 1.40 17.64
C LEU A 169 -15.32 1.92 18.39
N ASP A 170 -15.19 3.13 18.90
CA ASP A 170 -16.21 3.79 19.70
C ASP A 170 -17.44 4.21 18.88
N ASP A 171 -18.43 4.74 19.59
CA ASP A 171 -19.68 5.18 18.96
C ASP A 171 -19.45 6.32 17.96
N GLU A 172 -18.38 7.12 18.10
CA GLU A 172 -18.01 8.15 17.11
C GLU A 172 -17.56 7.50 15.80
N VAL A 173 -16.72 6.47 15.86
CA VAL A 173 -16.31 5.67 14.69
C VAL A 173 -17.51 5.00 14.04
N ILE A 174 -18.37 4.32 14.82
CA ILE A 174 -19.54 3.63 14.27
C ILE A 174 -20.51 4.62 13.62
N LYS A 175 -20.74 5.76 14.27
CA LYS A 175 -21.58 6.83 13.73
C LYS A 175 -21.05 7.37 12.41
N LEU A 176 -19.74 7.60 12.30
CA LEU A 176 -19.11 7.99 11.03
C LEU A 176 -19.43 6.96 9.94
N ILE A 177 -19.20 5.68 10.20
CA ILE A 177 -19.44 4.62 9.22
C ILE A 177 -20.91 4.61 8.78
N VAL A 178 -21.85 4.69 9.73
CA VAL A 178 -23.30 4.70 9.46
C VAL A 178 -23.70 5.90 8.59
N GLU A 179 -23.33 7.11 9.01
CA GLU A 179 -23.72 8.34 8.33
C GLU A 179 -23.15 8.39 6.90
N GLN A 180 -21.87 8.06 6.75
CA GLN A 180 -21.20 8.14 5.45
C GLN A 180 -21.63 7.02 4.50
N SER A 181 -21.95 5.81 5.01
CA SER A 181 -22.47 4.71 4.18
C SER A 181 -23.87 5.00 3.67
N ASN A 182 -24.77 5.50 4.53
CA ASN A 182 -26.12 5.90 4.12
C ASN A 182 -26.07 7.05 3.11
N LEU A 183 -25.24 8.07 3.36
CA LEU A 183 -25.04 9.17 2.42
C LEU A 183 -24.50 8.69 1.07
N TYR A 184 -23.53 7.76 1.08
CA TYR A 184 -22.97 7.20 -0.15
C TYR A 184 -24.02 6.43 -0.96
N ALA A 185 -24.88 5.64 -0.31
CA ALA A 185 -25.96 4.94 -1.00
C ALA A 185 -26.93 5.92 -1.67
N LEU A 186 -27.29 7.02 -1.01
CA LEU A 186 -28.09 8.09 -1.59
C LEU A 186 -27.40 8.74 -2.80
N GLN A 187 -26.11 9.02 -2.72
CA GLN A 187 -25.31 9.53 -3.85
C GLN A 187 -25.22 8.55 -5.03
N LYS A 188 -25.48 7.27 -4.78
CA LYS A 188 -25.59 6.21 -5.80
C LYS A 188 -27.03 5.91 -6.19
N ASN A 189 -27.98 6.81 -5.88
CA ASN A 189 -29.41 6.71 -6.19
C ASN A 189 -30.09 5.47 -5.57
N ASN A 190 -29.54 4.92 -4.49
CA ASN A 190 -30.22 3.90 -3.70
C ASN A 190 -30.84 4.53 -2.45
N HIS A 191 -32.09 4.98 -2.60
CA HIS A 191 -32.88 5.57 -1.51
C HIS A 191 -33.49 4.54 -0.56
N GLY A 192 -33.45 3.25 -0.91
CA GLY A 192 -33.97 2.16 -0.08
C GLY A 192 -32.95 1.61 0.92
N PHE A 193 -31.66 1.88 0.71
CA PHE A 193 -30.62 1.44 1.61
C PHE A 193 -30.60 2.28 2.89
N VAL A 194 -30.71 1.61 4.02
CA VAL A 194 -30.53 2.18 5.35
C VAL A 194 -29.79 1.18 6.21
N VAL A 195 -28.62 1.59 6.74
CA VAL A 195 -27.87 0.83 7.74
C VAL A 195 -27.86 1.55 9.08
N ARG A 196 -28.03 0.80 10.17
CA ARG A 196 -28.05 1.31 11.56
C ARG A 196 -26.78 0.92 12.32
N HIS A 197 -26.61 1.49 13.51
CA HIS A 197 -25.42 1.27 14.35
C HIS A 197 -25.23 -0.22 14.67
N GLU A 198 -26.30 -0.91 15.05
CA GLU A 198 -26.26 -2.33 15.40
C GLU A 198 -25.88 -3.21 14.19
N GLU A 199 -26.35 -2.84 12.99
CA GLU A 199 -26.03 -3.57 11.76
C GLU A 199 -24.57 -3.42 11.37
N ILE A 200 -23.96 -2.24 11.55
CA ILE A 200 -22.51 -2.07 11.36
C ILE A 200 -21.72 -2.87 12.40
N LYS A 201 -22.15 -2.91 13.67
CA LYS A 201 -21.47 -3.73 14.70
C LYS A 201 -21.53 -5.22 14.36
N ILE A 202 -22.69 -5.73 13.90
CA ILE A 202 -22.83 -7.12 13.44
C ILE A 202 -21.95 -7.39 12.22
N PHE A 203 -21.95 -6.48 11.24
CA PHE A 203 -21.11 -6.58 10.05
C PHE A 203 -19.61 -6.67 10.40
N LEU A 204 -19.12 -5.80 11.27
CA LEU A 204 -17.74 -5.83 11.77
C LEU A 204 -17.45 -7.12 12.55
N GLY A 205 -18.39 -7.60 13.36
CA GLY A 205 -18.28 -8.88 14.07
C GLY A 205 -18.12 -10.07 13.12
N ILE A 206 -18.85 -10.09 12.00
CA ILE A 206 -18.71 -11.11 10.96
C ILE A 206 -17.34 -11.01 10.28
N LEU A 207 -16.84 -9.79 10.01
CA LEU A 207 -15.49 -9.61 9.45
C LEU A 207 -14.41 -10.13 10.40
N LEU A 208 -14.50 -9.81 11.70
CA LEU A 208 -13.57 -10.31 12.71
C LEU A 208 -13.55 -11.84 12.79
N LEU A 209 -14.73 -12.46 12.79
CA LEU A 209 -14.87 -13.92 12.73
C LEU A 209 -14.15 -14.50 11.50
N SER A 210 -14.41 -13.91 10.32
CA SER A 210 -13.85 -14.40 9.06
C SER A 210 -12.32 -14.34 9.02
N GLY A 211 -11.70 -13.54 9.89
CA GLY A 211 -10.25 -13.44 10.04
C GLY A 211 -9.61 -14.72 10.57
N TYR A 212 -10.25 -15.42 11.52
CA TYR A 212 -9.72 -16.65 12.11
C TYR A 212 -10.46 -17.92 11.67
N HIS A 213 -11.75 -17.82 11.33
CA HIS A 213 -12.56 -18.93 10.83
C HIS A 213 -12.71 -18.81 9.31
N LYS A 214 -11.69 -19.18 8.53
CA LYS A 214 -11.68 -18.96 7.07
C LYS A 214 -12.37 -20.09 6.31
N LEU A 215 -13.47 -19.77 5.63
CA LEU A 215 -14.07 -20.63 4.61
C LEU A 215 -13.52 -20.32 3.21
N PRO A 216 -13.52 -21.29 2.27
CA PRO A 216 -12.97 -21.09 0.92
C PRO A 216 -13.61 -19.92 0.15
N ARG A 217 -14.89 -19.64 0.40
CA ARG A 217 -15.63 -18.55 -0.22
C ARG A 217 -16.55 -17.88 0.81
N GLU A 218 -16.65 -16.56 0.75
CA GLU A 218 -17.51 -15.76 1.64
C GLU A 218 -18.98 -16.20 1.64
N PRO A 219 -19.65 -16.58 0.52
CA PRO A 219 -21.03 -17.04 0.60
C PRO A 219 -21.25 -18.30 1.44
N MET A 220 -20.21 -19.09 1.71
CA MET A 220 -20.31 -20.37 2.44
C MET A 220 -20.63 -20.19 3.93
N TYR A 221 -20.40 -19.01 4.53
CA TYR A 221 -20.89 -18.73 5.90
C TYR A 221 -22.42 -18.80 5.99
N TRP A 222 -23.12 -18.57 4.86
CA TRP A 222 -24.57 -18.68 4.71
C TRP A 222 -24.98 -19.87 3.85
N GLY A 223 -24.08 -20.85 3.65
CA GLY A 223 -24.39 -22.08 2.92
C GLY A 223 -25.46 -22.90 3.62
N VAL A 224 -26.02 -23.88 2.90
CA VAL A 224 -26.99 -24.85 3.44
C VAL A 224 -26.48 -26.30 3.35
N ASP A 225 -25.32 -26.51 2.74
CA ASP A 225 -24.71 -27.84 2.65
C ASP A 225 -24.12 -28.26 4.00
N ASP A 226 -24.06 -29.57 4.25
CA ASP A 226 -23.75 -30.16 5.55
C ASP A 226 -22.33 -29.82 6.08
N ASP A 227 -21.39 -29.49 5.20
CA ASP A 227 -19.99 -29.19 5.51
C ASP A 227 -19.67 -27.69 5.60
N VAL A 228 -20.68 -26.83 5.38
CA VAL A 228 -20.58 -25.37 5.46
C VAL A 228 -21.68 -24.83 6.37
N CYS A 229 -22.00 -23.54 6.26
CA CYS A 229 -22.86 -22.80 7.17
C CYS A 229 -22.19 -22.50 8.51
N VAL A 230 -22.27 -21.24 8.93
CA VAL A 230 -21.95 -20.85 10.29
C VAL A 230 -23.25 -20.32 10.91
N PRO A 231 -23.98 -21.15 11.69
CA PRO A 231 -25.35 -20.84 12.09
C PRO A 231 -25.52 -19.48 12.75
N PHE A 232 -24.58 -19.07 13.62
CA PHE A 232 -24.67 -17.78 14.29
C PHE A 232 -24.40 -16.59 13.35
N VAL A 233 -23.64 -16.77 12.26
CA VAL A 233 -23.49 -15.74 11.22
C VAL A 233 -24.80 -15.61 10.45
N ALA A 234 -25.33 -16.74 9.98
CA ALA A 234 -26.56 -16.79 9.19
C ALA A 234 -27.77 -16.27 9.97
N SER A 235 -27.82 -16.49 11.29
CA SER A 235 -28.88 -15.98 12.16
C SER A 235 -28.71 -14.50 12.53
N SER A 236 -27.49 -13.97 12.52
CA SER A 236 -27.23 -12.57 12.92
C SER A 236 -27.46 -11.58 11.78
N MET A 237 -27.13 -11.96 10.55
CA MET A 237 -27.33 -11.11 9.37
C MET A 237 -27.51 -11.97 8.12
N SER A 238 -28.47 -11.62 7.27
CA SER A 238 -28.64 -12.35 6.00
C SER A 238 -27.48 -12.06 5.04
N ARG A 239 -27.16 -13.02 4.16
CA ARG A 239 -26.13 -12.85 3.12
C ARG A 239 -26.34 -11.59 2.29
N ASN A 240 -27.59 -11.31 1.92
CA ASN A 240 -27.93 -10.17 1.06
C ASN A 240 -27.67 -8.85 1.78
N ILE A 241 -28.06 -8.73 3.06
CA ILE A 241 -27.78 -7.53 3.86
C ILE A 241 -26.27 -7.33 4.02
N PHE A 242 -25.51 -8.39 4.34
CA PHE A 242 -24.06 -8.31 4.45
C PHE A 242 -23.42 -7.79 3.15
N GLN A 243 -23.84 -8.33 1.99
CA GLN A 243 -23.36 -7.90 0.68
C GLN A 243 -23.78 -6.46 0.32
N GLU A 244 -24.98 -6.03 0.70
CA GLU A 244 -25.41 -4.64 0.51
C GLU A 244 -24.61 -3.67 1.38
N ILE A 245 -24.41 -3.97 2.67
CA ILE A 245 -23.55 -3.16 3.54
C ILE A 245 -22.13 -3.10 2.95
N LYS A 246 -21.55 -4.23 2.57
CA LYS A 246 -20.22 -4.29 1.95
C LYS A 246 -20.12 -3.47 0.65
N ARG A 247 -21.20 -3.35 -0.12
CA ARG A 247 -21.27 -2.53 -1.34
C ARG A 247 -21.25 -1.04 -1.05
N TYR A 248 -21.92 -0.60 0.01
CA TYR A 248 -22.13 0.82 0.32
C TYR A 248 -21.30 1.34 1.49
N ILE A 249 -20.52 0.49 2.15
CA ILE A 249 -19.66 0.92 3.25
C ILE A 249 -18.73 2.03 2.80
N HIS A 250 -18.76 3.15 3.51
CA HIS A 250 -18.07 4.37 3.13
C HIS A 250 -17.74 5.21 4.36
N PHE A 251 -16.71 6.06 4.27
CA PHE A 251 -16.14 6.75 5.44
C PHE A 251 -15.93 8.26 5.25
N ALA A 252 -16.38 8.84 4.14
CA ALA A 252 -16.21 10.27 3.85
C ALA A 252 -17.36 10.85 3.00
N ASP A 253 -17.67 12.12 3.17
CA ASP A 253 -18.66 12.79 2.32
C ASP A 253 -18.05 13.11 0.95
N ASN A 254 -18.54 12.46 -0.12
CA ASN A 254 -18.01 12.68 -1.47
C ASN A 254 -18.18 14.11 -1.99
N THR A 255 -18.99 14.96 -1.34
CA THR A 255 -19.15 16.38 -1.70
C THR A 255 -18.08 17.28 -1.08
N LYS A 256 -17.33 16.78 -0.09
CA LYS A 256 -16.34 17.56 0.70
C LYS A 256 -14.92 17.02 0.61
N LEU A 257 -14.61 16.32 -0.48
CA LEU A 257 -13.32 15.62 -0.62
C LEU A 257 -12.17 16.58 -0.92
N ASP A 258 -11.11 16.48 -0.12
CA ASP A 258 -9.82 17.06 -0.45
C ASP A 258 -9.08 16.15 -1.42
N LYS A 259 -9.11 16.49 -2.71
CA LYS A 259 -8.47 15.68 -3.76
C LYS A 259 -6.93 15.72 -3.72
N SER A 260 -6.33 16.58 -2.90
CA SER A 260 -4.87 16.59 -2.70
C SER A 260 -4.39 15.42 -1.84
N ASP A 261 -5.23 14.90 -0.95
CA ASP A 261 -4.95 13.71 -0.14
C ASP A 261 -5.39 12.44 -0.86
N LYS A 262 -4.46 11.60 -1.30
CA LYS A 262 -4.78 10.33 -1.98
C LYS A 262 -5.63 9.36 -1.13
N MET A 263 -5.69 9.54 0.19
CA MET A 263 -6.52 8.75 1.10
C MET A 263 -7.79 9.48 1.56
N TYR A 264 -8.25 10.51 0.83
CA TYR A 264 -9.39 11.34 1.23
C TYR A 264 -10.66 10.58 1.62
N LYS A 265 -10.89 9.37 1.07
CA LYS A 265 -12.05 8.53 1.41
C LYS A 265 -11.91 7.81 2.75
N MET A 266 -10.68 7.57 3.19
CA MET A 266 -10.36 6.89 4.45
C MET A 266 -9.96 7.88 5.55
N ARG A 267 -9.50 9.09 5.18
CA ARG A 267 -8.93 10.07 6.10
C ARG A 267 -9.78 10.36 7.35
N PRO A 268 -11.12 10.52 7.26
CA PRO A 268 -11.93 10.74 8.46
C PRO A 268 -11.86 9.56 9.44
N LEU A 269 -11.90 8.32 8.93
CA LEU A 269 -11.77 7.11 9.76
C LEU A 269 -10.37 6.99 10.36
N LEU A 270 -9.32 7.18 9.54
CA LEU A 270 -7.92 7.15 10.00
C LEU A 270 -7.67 8.12 11.15
N ASN A 271 -8.21 9.35 11.05
CA ASN A 271 -8.06 10.36 12.08
C ASN A 271 -8.75 9.98 13.39
N LEU A 272 -9.97 9.40 13.33
CA LEU A 272 -10.66 8.92 14.52
C LEU A 272 -9.93 7.73 15.16
N LEU A 273 -9.47 6.77 14.36
CA LEU A 273 -8.73 5.62 14.87
C LEU A 273 -7.42 6.06 15.54
N ASN A 274 -6.64 6.93 14.90
CA ASN A 274 -5.43 7.48 15.49
C ASN A 274 -5.72 8.28 16.78
N LYS A 275 -6.81 9.05 16.83
CA LYS A 275 -7.26 9.72 18.07
C LYS A 275 -7.49 8.69 19.19
N ASN A 276 -8.25 7.64 18.92
CA ASN A 276 -8.57 6.61 19.91
C ASN A 276 -7.32 5.81 20.32
N PHE A 277 -6.45 5.48 19.36
CA PHE A 277 -5.19 4.77 19.61
C PHE A 277 -4.27 5.55 20.54
N ARG A 278 -4.19 6.88 20.39
CA ARG A 278 -3.41 7.75 21.28
C ARG A 278 -4.07 7.96 22.63
N GLN A 279 -5.39 8.14 22.65
CA GLN A 279 -6.14 8.38 23.89
C GLN A 279 -6.06 7.19 24.86
N TRP A 280 -6.13 5.98 24.32
CA TRP A 280 -6.16 4.74 25.11
C TRP A 280 -4.83 3.98 25.11
N GLY A 281 -3.88 4.43 24.29
CA GLY A 281 -2.53 3.90 24.23
C GLY A 281 -1.66 4.50 25.32
N ILE A 282 -1.03 3.63 26.10
CA ILE A 282 -0.03 4.07 27.08
C ILE A 282 1.33 4.01 26.44
N PHE A 283 1.92 5.16 26.12
CA PHE A 283 3.25 5.23 25.50
C PHE A 283 4.30 4.49 26.34
N HIS A 284 4.87 3.46 25.73
CA HIS A 284 5.91 2.63 26.32
C HIS A 284 7.28 3.31 26.21
N GLN A 285 8.22 2.99 27.10
CA GLN A 285 9.59 3.53 27.05
C GLN A 285 10.27 3.21 25.71
N ASN A 286 10.05 2.02 25.17
CA ASN A 286 10.56 1.61 23.86
C ASN A 286 9.48 1.75 22.79
N LEU A 287 9.76 2.57 21.78
CA LEU A 287 8.89 2.83 20.62
C LEU A 287 9.58 2.36 19.34
N SER A 288 8.83 1.76 18.43
CA SER A 288 9.30 1.30 17.12
C SER A 288 8.58 2.06 16.02
N ILE A 289 9.32 2.54 15.02
CA ILE A 289 8.78 3.14 13.80
C ILE A 289 9.17 2.24 12.63
N ASP A 290 8.18 1.73 11.92
CA ASP A 290 8.41 0.75 10.86
C ASP A 290 7.26 0.66 9.83
N GLU A 291 7.53 -0.14 8.80
CA GLU A 291 6.74 -0.75 7.74
C GLU A 291 5.62 -1.72 8.12
N ALA A 292 4.35 -1.45 7.78
CA ALA A 292 3.34 -2.50 7.63
C ALA A 292 2.74 -2.54 6.21
N MET A 293 2.44 -3.74 5.72
CA MET A 293 1.85 -3.95 4.39
C MET A 293 0.42 -4.50 4.47
N VAL A 294 -0.53 -3.74 3.94
CA VAL A 294 -1.93 -4.17 3.74
C VAL A 294 -2.11 -4.67 2.32
N LYS A 295 -2.21 -6.00 2.16
CA LYS A 295 -2.32 -6.67 0.87
C LYS A 295 -3.51 -6.15 0.04
N TYR A 296 -3.24 -5.67 -1.16
CA TYR A 296 -4.28 -5.17 -2.08
C TYR A 296 -3.83 -5.29 -3.54
N PHE A 297 -4.68 -5.86 -4.39
CA PHE A 297 -4.38 -6.07 -5.81
C PHE A 297 -5.11 -5.12 -6.75
N GLY A 298 -6.16 -4.45 -6.29
CA GLY A 298 -6.97 -3.57 -7.13
C GLY A 298 -6.23 -2.31 -7.60
N HIS A 299 -6.91 -1.52 -8.42
CA HIS A 299 -6.35 -0.28 -8.96
C HIS A 299 -6.51 0.87 -7.95
N HIS A 300 -5.39 1.40 -7.44
CA HIS A 300 -5.36 2.61 -6.61
C HIS A 300 -4.00 3.28 -6.73
N SER A 301 -3.96 4.62 -6.76
CA SER A 301 -2.73 5.41 -6.97
C SER A 301 -1.80 5.46 -5.76
N GLY A 302 -2.27 5.05 -4.59
CA GLY A 302 -1.47 4.87 -3.37
C GLY A 302 -0.92 3.46 -3.18
N LYS A 303 -1.24 2.51 -4.07
CA LYS A 303 -0.73 1.12 -3.98
C LYS A 303 0.77 1.10 -4.26
N GLN A 304 1.52 0.42 -3.39
CA GLN A 304 2.95 0.21 -3.49
C GLN A 304 3.27 -1.20 -4.01
N PHE A 305 4.44 -1.31 -4.66
CA PHE A 305 5.09 -2.58 -4.97
C PHE A 305 6.41 -2.66 -4.21
N ILE A 306 6.59 -3.71 -3.40
CA ILE A 306 7.85 -3.96 -2.68
C ILE A 306 8.42 -5.30 -3.14
N LYS A 307 9.58 -5.24 -3.81
CA LYS A 307 10.31 -6.45 -4.24
C LYS A 307 10.82 -7.20 -3.00
N GLY A 308 10.86 -8.53 -3.06
CA GLY A 308 11.42 -9.35 -1.98
C GLY A 308 10.52 -9.61 -0.76
N LYS A 309 9.46 -8.83 -0.53
CA LYS A 309 8.53 -9.08 0.59
C LYS A 309 7.49 -10.18 0.29
N PRO A 310 6.97 -10.90 1.30
CA PRO A 310 5.87 -11.87 1.12
C PRO A 310 4.59 -11.24 0.55
N VAL A 311 4.29 -10.00 0.97
CA VAL A 311 3.20 -9.18 0.42
C VAL A 311 3.81 -8.12 -0.49
N ARG A 312 3.88 -8.43 -1.79
CA ARG A 312 4.53 -7.56 -2.77
C ARG A 312 3.67 -6.38 -3.22
N PHE A 313 2.34 -6.50 -3.17
CA PHE A 313 1.40 -5.47 -3.63
C PHE A 313 0.43 -5.11 -2.51
N GLY A 314 0.34 -3.83 -2.20
CA GLY A 314 -0.54 -3.38 -1.13
C GLY A 314 -0.42 -1.90 -0.80
N PHE A 315 -1.09 -1.49 0.26
CA PHE A 315 -0.85 -0.21 0.91
C PHE A 315 0.30 -0.38 1.91
N LYS A 316 1.26 0.54 1.89
CA LYS A 316 2.34 0.61 2.87
C LYS A 316 1.93 1.61 3.94
N ASP A 317 1.83 1.17 5.18
CA ASP A 317 1.46 2.00 6.32
C ASP A 317 2.71 2.22 7.18
N TRP A 318 3.06 3.48 7.41
CA TRP A 318 4.05 3.86 8.43
C TRP A 318 3.39 3.74 9.80
N MET A 319 4.02 3.06 10.74
CA MET A 319 3.42 2.80 12.05
C MET A 319 4.37 3.17 13.20
N LEU A 320 3.86 3.90 14.19
CA LEU A 320 4.47 4.05 15.51
C LEU A 320 3.84 3.04 16.47
N CYS A 321 4.65 2.11 16.96
CA CYS A 321 4.22 1.05 17.86
C CYS A 321 5.06 0.99 19.14
N SER A 322 4.52 0.38 20.19
CA SER A 322 5.28 -0.01 21.37
C SER A 322 6.01 -1.33 21.16
N SER A 323 6.98 -1.64 22.03
CA SER A 323 7.57 -2.98 22.09
C SER A 323 6.59 -4.10 22.49
N THR A 324 5.37 -3.76 22.92
CA THR A 324 4.29 -4.73 23.21
C THR A 324 3.39 -5.00 21.99
N GLY A 325 3.61 -4.29 20.88
CA GLY A 325 2.81 -4.42 19.65
C GLY A 325 1.60 -3.49 19.56
N TYR A 326 1.34 -2.66 20.58
CA TYR A 326 0.29 -1.63 20.51
C TYR A 326 0.69 -0.52 19.53
N CYS A 327 -0.21 -0.15 18.61
CA CYS A 327 -0.02 0.95 17.66
C CYS A 327 -0.58 2.27 18.23
N TYR A 328 0.24 3.32 18.27
CA TYR A 328 -0.18 4.65 18.70
C TYR A 328 -0.57 5.55 17.55
N ASN A 329 0.07 5.37 16.40
CA ASN A 329 -0.15 6.21 15.23
C ASN A 329 0.19 5.43 13.97
N TYR A 330 -0.57 5.65 12.91
CA TYR A 330 -0.19 5.19 11.58
C TYR A 330 -0.69 6.12 10.48
N ASP A 331 0.00 6.12 9.34
CA ASP A 331 -0.45 6.77 8.12
C ASP A 331 -0.06 5.97 6.88
N THR A 332 -0.91 6.03 5.85
CA THR A 332 -0.69 5.28 4.61
C THR A 332 0.19 6.06 3.65
N TYR A 333 1.33 5.49 3.29
CA TYR A 333 2.22 6.04 2.27
C TYR A 333 1.57 6.04 0.90
N CYS A 334 1.47 7.22 0.29
CA CYS A 334 0.84 7.40 -1.01
C CYS A 334 1.81 7.85 -2.11
N GLY A 335 3.11 7.58 -1.97
CA GLY A 335 4.15 7.99 -2.91
C GLY A 335 4.68 9.40 -2.66
N ALA A 336 5.70 9.80 -3.44
CA ALA A 336 6.49 11.02 -3.25
C ALA A 336 5.76 12.37 -3.40
N LYS A 337 4.47 12.39 -3.76
CA LYS A 337 3.69 13.62 -4.04
C LYS A 337 2.62 13.88 -2.98
N GLN A 338 2.91 13.66 -1.70
CA GLN A 338 1.96 13.92 -0.63
C GLN A 338 2.45 15.09 0.22
N LYS A 339 1.57 16.12 0.32
CA LYS A 339 1.62 17.37 1.09
C LYS A 339 2.95 18.13 1.15
N ASP A 340 2.85 19.44 0.99
CA ASP A 340 3.82 20.38 1.56
C ASP A 340 3.85 20.12 3.08
N SER A 341 4.73 19.21 3.52
CA SER A 341 5.03 19.08 4.94
C SER A 341 5.57 20.43 5.38
N GLU A 342 5.07 21.02 6.47
CA GLU A 342 5.73 22.19 7.07
C GLU A 342 7.20 21.88 7.45
N MET A 343 7.56 20.60 7.48
CA MET A 343 8.93 20.13 7.63
C MET A 343 9.80 20.43 6.42
N ASP A 344 11.02 20.86 6.72
CA ASP A 344 12.06 21.21 5.76
C ASP A 344 12.19 20.17 4.62
N ASP A 345 11.99 20.64 3.38
CA ASP A 345 12.16 19.86 2.16
C ASP A 345 13.57 19.31 1.94
N SER A 346 14.54 19.81 2.69
CA SER A 346 15.89 19.25 2.70
C SER A 346 15.99 17.91 3.43
N LEU A 347 15.03 17.57 4.31
CA LEU A 347 15.05 16.33 5.07
C LEU A 347 14.66 15.11 4.22
N PRO A 348 15.41 13.99 4.32
CA PRO A 348 15.00 12.73 3.70
C PRO A 348 13.62 12.27 4.18
N LEU A 349 12.88 11.57 3.32
CA LEU A 349 11.53 11.07 3.63
C LEU A 349 11.48 10.29 4.94
N GLY A 350 12.40 9.33 5.13
CA GLY A 350 12.47 8.54 6.37
C GLY A 350 12.61 9.40 7.63
N SER A 351 13.39 10.50 7.55
CA SER A 351 13.54 11.43 8.67
C SER A 351 12.26 12.23 8.93
N LYS A 352 11.57 12.68 7.88
CA LYS A 352 10.25 13.33 8.01
C LYS A 352 9.22 12.40 8.66
N VAL A 353 9.18 11.12 8.24
CA VAL A 353 8.28 10.12 8.82
C VAL A 353 8.56 9.92 10.31
N VAL A 354 9.82 9.77 10.72
CA VAL A 354 10.15 9.58 12.14
C VAL A 354 9.69 10.78 12.98
N LEU A 355 9.99 11.99 12.54
CA LEU A 355 9.61 13.20 13.27
C LEU A 355 8.09 13.38 13.31
N ASP A 356 7.38 13.13 12.21
CA ASP A 356 5.92 13.21 12.14
C ASP A 356 5.25 12.20 13.08
N MET A 357 5.71 10.94 13.06
CA MET A 357 5.18 9.89 13.93
C MET A 357 5.36 10.24 15.42
N LEU A 358 6.47 10.84 15.80
CA LEU A 358 6.78 11.23 17.18
C LEU A 358 6.02 12.48 17.67
N GLN A 359 5.35 13.25 16.81
CA GLN A 359 4.58 14.44 17.23
C GLN A 359 3.47 14.11 18.24
N CYS A 360 3.02 12.86 18.31
CA CYS A 360 2.03 12.42 19.28
C CYS A 360 2.60 12.07 20.66
N THR A 361 3.92 12.12 20.85
CA THR A 361 4.58 11.93 22.15
C THR A 361 4.66 13.26 22.90
N GLU A 362 4.09 13.33 24.11
CA GLU A 362 4.10 14.56 24.92
C GLU A 362 5.50 14.88 25.46
N GLU A 363 6.23 13.86 25.90
CA GLU A 363 7.59 13.96 26.43
C GLU A 363 8.53 13.02 25.65
N PRO A 364 8.99 13.41 24.45
CA PRO A 364 9.84 12.58 23.59
C PRO A 364 11.08 12.02 24.30
N SER A 365 11.65 12.80 25.23
CA SER A 365 12.84 12.43 26.01
C SER A 365 12.65 11.22 26.95
N ASP A 366 11.40 10.84 27.24
CA ASP A 366 11.08 9.65 28.04
C ASP A 366 11.15 8.34 27.25
N HIS A 367 11.38 8.42 25.93
CA HIS A 367 11.29 7.31 25.01
C HIS A 367 12.62 6.99 24.32
N VAL A 368 12.87 5.70 24.09
CA VAL A 368 13.88 5.17 23.17
C VAL A 368 13.17 4.76 21.90
N VAL A 369 13.57 5.39 20.80
CA VAL A 369 12.97 5.14 19.48
C VAL A 369 13.88 4.23 18.67
N TYR A 370 13.30 3.15 18.16
CA TYR A 370 13.93 2.16 17.30
C TYR A 370 13.35 2.30 15.89
N PHE A 371 14.23 2.32 14.90
CA PHE A 371 13.89 2.33 13.48
C PHE A 371 15.08 1.76 12.70
N ASP A 372 14.83 1.28 11.49
CA ASP A 372 15.82 0.60 10.67
C ASP A 372 16.72 1.58 9.88
N ASN A 373 17.47 1.04 8.92
CA ASN A 373 18.36 1.79 8.05
C ASN A 373 17.60 2.74 7.10
N TYR A 374 16.37 2.43 6.71
CA TYR A 374 15.56 3.27 5.82
C TYR A 374 15.32 4.65 6.43
N PHE A 375 15.03 4.68 7.74
CA PHE A 375 14.75 5.92 8.45
C PHE A 375 16.01 6.65 8.95
N SER A 376 17.15 5.96 8.98
CA SER A 376 18.37 6.42 9.62
C SER A 376 19.13 7.50 8.82
N SER A 377 19.28 8.69 9.39
CA SER A 377 20.16 9.74 8.86
C SER A 377 20.93 10.47 9.96
N TYR A 378 22.11 11.02 9.64
CA TYR A 378 22.94 11.75 10.62
C TYR A 378 22.20 12.96 11.20
N ASP A 379 21.51 13.73 10.36
CA ASP A 379 20.78 14.93 10.79
C ASP A 379 19.59 14.54 11.68
N LEU A 380 18.86 13.46 11.36
CA LEU A 380 17.81 12.93 12.23
C LEU A 380 18.37 12.55 13.62
N LEU A 381 19.45 11.78 13.67
CA LEU A 381 20.06 11.36 14.94
C LEU A 381 20.54 12.54 15.77
N LYS A 382 20.97 13.63 15.13
CA LYS A 382 21.33 14.88 15.79
C LYS A 382 20.09 15.57 16.37
N THR A 383 19.03 15.72 15.58
CA THR A 383 17.75 16.30 16.04
C THR A 383 17.17 15.52 17.21
N LEU A 384 17.06 14.19 17.10
CA LEU A 384 16.55 13.32 18.19
C LEU A 384 17.36 13.37 19.49
N ARG A 385 18.62 13.84 19.44
CA ARG A 385 19.49 13.88 20.62
C ARG A 385 19.51 15.24 21.32
N TYR A 386 19.36 16.31 20.55
CA TYR A 386 19.62 17.67 21.02
C TYR A 386 18.41 18.59 20.94
N GLU A 387 17.40 18.25 20.15
CA GLU A 387 16.22 19.09 19.87
C GLU A 387 14.91 18.46 20.38
N LEU A 388 14.93 17.15 20.65
CA LEU A 388 13.90 16.34 21.30
C LEU A 388 14.54 15.66 22.52
#